data_AF-A0A969A0M9-F1
#
_entry.id   AF-A0A969A0M9-F1
#
_cell.length_a   1.000
_cell.length_b   1.000
_cell.length_c   1.000
_cell.angle_alpha   90.00
_cell.angle_beta   90.00
_cell.angle_gamma   90.00
#
_symmetry.space_group_name_H-M   'P 1'
#
loop_
_entity.id
_entity.type
_entity.pdbx_description
1 polymer ?
#
loop_
_entity_poly.entity_id
_entity_poly.type
_entity_poly.pdbx_seq_one_letter_code
_entity_poly.pdbx_strand_id
1 'polypeptide(L)'
;MADSLISFYFQSAGQALAQQMMKGFQSAMMTIIDVGFYLTALLGPVAVAASLAPLQPRVLFIWGAGFIAFALMKMSYNILIGAIATVALTIDATDFGSTGLLIAMGVVSPLLAMAMGGWGGAQLVHAMAGGASAAVAMVPVPMPRPK
;
A
#
# COMPACT_ATOMS: atom_id res chain seq x y z
N MET A 1 -14.87 36.04 -31.97
CA MET A 1 -14.00 36.38 -30.81
C MET A 1 -14.67 36.08 -29.47
N ALA A 2 -16.00 36.27 -29.32
CA ALA A 2 -16.70 35.88 -28.09
C ALA A 2 -16.78 34.36 -27.87
N ASP A 3 -17.12 33.58 -28.92
CA ASP A 3 -17.21 32.12 -28.83
C ASP A 3 -15.88 31.43 -28.47
N SER A 4 -14.74 31.99 -28.91
CA SER A 4 -13.41 31.49 -28.59
C SER A 4 -12.99 31.73 -27.14
N LEU A 5 -13.51 32.79 -26.50
CA LEU A 5 -13.25 33.07 -25.09
C LEU A 5 -14.10 32.17 -24.19
N ILE A 6 -15.34 31.89 -24.60
CA ILE A 6 -16.24 30.98 -23.90
C ILE A 6 -15.70 29.55 -23.95
N SER A 7 -15.26 29.07 -25.11
CA SER A 7 -14.67 27.73 -25.23
C SER A 7 -13.36 27.60 -24.44
N PHE A 8 -12.51 28.64 -24.44
CA PHE A 8 -11.29 28.66 -23.64
C PHE A 8 -11.58 28.62 -22.14
N TYR A 9 -12.60 29.37 -21.68
CA TYR A 9 -13.03 29.37 -20.28
C TYR A 9 -13.55 28.00 -19.85
N PHE A 10 -14.46 27.38 -20.63
CA PHE A 10 -14.96 26.04 -20.32
C PHE A 10 -13.88 24.96 -20.38
N GLN A 11 -12.93 25.07 -21.32
CA GLN A 11 -11.80 24.15 -21.42
C GLN A 11 -10.82 24.31 -20.27
N SER A 12 -10.55 25.54 -19.82
CA SER A 12 -9.72 25.79 -18.62
C SER A 12 -10.40 25.34 -17.33
N ALA A 13 -11.72 25.52 -17.21
CA ALA A 13 -12.50 25.10 -16.05
C ALA A 13 -12.56 23.56 -15.96
N GLY A 14 -12.76 22.89 -17.09
CA GLY A 14 -12.74 21.42 -17.15
C GLY A 14 -11.39 20.83 -16.76
N GLN A 15 -10.29 21.45 -17.20
CA GLN A 15 -8.93 21.05 -16.81
C GLN A 15 -8.67 21.29 -15.32
N ALA A 16 -9.01 22.46 -14.79
CA ALA A 16 -8.82 22.78 -13.36
C ALA A 16 -9.61 21.82 -12.45
N LEU A 17 -10.83 21.48 -12.84
CA LEU A 17 -11.69 20.57 -12.07
C LEU A 17 -11.15 19.14 -12.11
N ALA A 18 -10.69 18.66 -13.27
CA ALA A 18 -10.03 17.37 -13.40
C ALA A 18 -8.76 17.28 -12.52
N GLN A 19 -7.94 18.33 -12.52
CA GLN A 19 -6.74 18.40 -11.66
C GLN A 19 -7.08 18.41 -10.17
N GLN A 20 -8.10 19.17 -9.75
CA GLN A 20 -8.57 19.16 -8.35
C GLN A 20 -9.08 17.79 -7.93
N MET A 21 -9.86 17.13 -8.78
CA MET A 21 -10.35 15.77 -8.52
C MET A 21 -9.17 14.78 -8.37
N MET A 22 -8.17 14.88 -9.25
CA MET A 22 -6.96 14.04 -9.17
C MET A 22 -6.19 14.26 -7.87
N LYS A 23 -5.97 15.52 -7.48
CA LYS A 23 -5.28 15.88 -6.23
C LYS A 23 -6.07 15.41 -5.02
N GLY A 24 -7.40 15.54 -5.05
CA GLY A 24 -8.29 15.02 -4.03
C GLY A 24 -8.20 13.50 -3.89
N PHE A 25 -8.17 12.78 -5.01
CA PHE A 25 -8.03 11.32 -5.01
C PHE A 25 -6.67 10.85 -4.46
N GLN A 26 -5.58 11.55 -4.82
CA GLN A 26 -4.25 11.30 -4.24
C GLN A 26 -4.24 11.51 -2.73
N SER A 27 -4.81 12.63 -2.26
CA SER A 27 -4.92 12.93 -0.83
C SER A 27 -5.77 11.90 -0.09
N ALA A 28 -6.88 11.45 -0.68
CA ALA A 28 -7.75 10.44 -0.10
C ALA A 28 -7.01 9.09 0.04
N MET A 29 -6.26 8.67 -0.98
CA MET A 29 -5.48 7.43 -0.95
C MET A 29 -4.40 7.47 0.13
N MET A 30 -3.63 8.56 0.23
CA MET A 30 -2.64 8.73 1.31
C MET A 30 -3.29 8.58 2.70
N THR A 31 -4.44 9.21 2.89
CA THR A 31 -5.18 9.17 4.15
C THR A 31 -5.66 7.75 4.48
N ILE A 32 -6.16 7.00 3.50
CA ILE A 32 -6.60 5.61 3.71
C ILE A 32 -5.43 4.71 4.13
N ILE A 33 -4.27 4.87 3.49
CA ILE A 33 -3.06 4.12 3.83
C ILE A 33 -2.61 4.44 5.26
N ASP A 34 -2.62 5.71 5.63
CA ASP A 34 -2.25 6.16 6.98
C ASP A 34 -3.22 5.65 8.05
N VAL A 35 -4.53 5.74 7.80
CA VAL A 35 -5.55 5.20 8.70
C VAL A 35 -5.41 3.69 8.84
N GLY A 36 -5.19 2.96 7.75
CA GLY A 36 -4.94 1.51 7.80
C GLY A 36 -3.70 1.13 8.61
N PHE A 37 -2.62 1.90 8.46
CA PHE A 37 -1.40 1.71 9.24
C PHE A 37 -1.64 1.99 10.74
N TYR A 38 -2.31 3.08 11.09
CA TYR A 38 -2.62 3.42 12.48
C TYR A 38 -3.59 2.44 13.13
N LEU A 39 -4.61 1.96 12.41
CA LEU A 39 -5.50 0.91 12.90
C LEU A 39 -4.73 -0.38 13.18
N THR A 40 -3.83 -0.77 12.27
CA THR A 40 -2.97 -1.94 12.49
C THR A 40 -2.04 -1.74 13.69
N ALA A 41 -1.50 -0.53 13.89
CA ALA A 41 -0.70 -0.18 15.06
C ALA A 41 -1.50 -0.29 16.38
N LEU A 42 -2.74 0.21 16.38
CA LEU A 42 -3.66 0.16 17.53
C LEU A 42 -4.07 -1.27 17.90
N LEU A 43 -4.04 -2.20 16.95
CA LEU A 43 -4.26 -3.64 17.22
C LEU A 43 -3.04 -4.34 17.84
N GLY A 44 -1.90 -3.65 18.01
CA GLY A 44 -0.69 -4.20 18.62
C GLY A 44 -0.89 -4.80 20.02
N PRO A 45 -1.51 -4.09 20.98
CA PRO A 45 -1.80 -4.64 22.31
C PRO A 45 -2.72 -5.87 22.26
N VAL A 46 -3.68 -5.88 21.32
CA VAL A 46 -4.58 -7.02 21.11
C VAL A 46 -3.81 -8.22 20.58
N ALA A 47 -2.88 -8.02 19.65
CA ALA A 47 -2.01 -9.07 19.14
C ALA A 47 -1.09 -9.65 20.23
N VAL A 48 -0.57 -8.81 21.13
CA VAL A 48 0.21 -9.26 22.29
C VAL A 48 -0.67 -10.08 23.25
N ALA A 49 -1.85 -9.58 23.63
CA ALA A 49 -2.78 -10.30 24.49
C ALA A 49 -3.22 -11.64 23.88
N ALA A 50 -3.51 -11.67 22.59
CA ALA A 50 -3.88 -12.89 21.87
C ALA A 50 -2.71 -13.89 21.76
N SER A 51 -1.45 -13.42 21.69
CA SER A 51 -0.28 -14.30 21.68
C SER A 51 -0.02 -15.00 23.03
N LEU A 52 -0.48 -14.38 24.13
CA LEU A 52 -0.45 -14.98 25.47
C LEU A 52 -1.56 -16.02 25.66
N ALA A 53 -2.58 -16.03 24.80
CA ALA A 53 -3.61 -17.07 24.82
C ALA A 53 -3.01 -18.38 24.27
N PRO A 54 -3.17 -19.52 24.98
CA PRO A 54 -2.56 -20.80 24.61
C PRO A 54 -3.08 -21.41 23.29
N LEU A 55 -4.08 -20.78 22.67
CA LEU A 55 -4.70 -21.25 21.44
C LEU A 55 -3.89 -20.88 20.18
N GLN A 56 -3.14 -19.76 20.17
CA GLN A 56 -2.43 -19.29 18.97
C GLN A 56 -1.16 -18.47 19.30
N PRO A 57 -0.02 -19.12 19.59
CA PRO A 57 1.24 -18.43 19.91
C PRO A 57 1.83 -17.61 18.74
N ARG A 58 1.28 -17.73 17.52
CA ARG A 58 1.83 -17.08 16.31
C ARG A 58 1.13 -15.77 15.94
N VAL A 59 0.12 -15.33 16.69
CA VAL A 59 -0.65 -14.11 16.39
C VAL A 59 0.24 -12.87 16.31
N LEU A 60 1.25 -12.77 17.18
CA LEU A 60 2.19 -11.64 17.18
C LEU A 60 3.03 -11.57 15.91
N PHE A 61 3.45 -12.72 15.36
CA PHE A 61 4.20 -12.78 14.11
C PHE A 61 3.34 -12.42 12.90
N ILE A 62 2.08 -12.87 12.89
CA ILE A 62 1.11 -12.54 11.84
C ILE A 62 0.80 -11.04 11.85
N TRP A 63 0.58 -10.47 13.04
CA TRP A 63 0.39 -9.03 13.21
C TRP A 63 1.64 -8.26 12.77
N GLY A 64 2.84 -8.67 13.21
CA GLY A 64 4.10 -8.03 12.86
C GLY A 64 4.35 -8.04 11.35
N ALA A 65 4.04 -9.14 10.66
CA ALA A 65 4.09 -9.22 9.21
C ALA A 65 3.14 -8.22 8.54
N GLY A 66 1.89 -8.12 9.02
CA GLY A 66 0.92 -7.14 8.51
C GLY A 66 1.34 -5.69 8.77
N PHE A 67 1.90 -5.41 9.94
CA PHE A 67 2.40 -4.09 10.32
C PHE A 67 3.58 -3.66 9.41
N ILE A 68 4.54 -4.55 9.19
CA ILE A 68 5.66 -4.31 8.26
C ILE A 68 5.15 -4.14 6.83
N ALA A 69 4.15 -4.89 6.38
CA ALA A 69 3.58 -4.75 5.05
C ALA A 69 2.95 -3.36 4.83
N PHE A 70 2.17 -2.85 5.78
CA PHE A 70 1.63 -1.48 5.70
C PHE A 70 2.73 -0.41 5.74
N ALA A 71 3.78 -0.62 6.56
CA ALA A 71 4.93 0.29 6.59
C ALA A 71 5.66 0.34 5.24
N LEU A 72 5.87 -0.83 4.61
CA LEU A 72 6.49 -0.94 3.30
C LEU A 72 5.63 -0.27 2.23
N MET A 73 4.32 -0.49 2.27
CA MET A 73 3.37 0.12 1.33
C MET A 73 3.39 1.65 1.41
N LYS A 74 3.40 2.21 2.63
CA LYS A 74 3.50 3.64 2.87
C LYS A 74 4.83 4.23 2.39
N MET A 75 5.95 3.53 2.62
CA MET A 75 7.27 3.94 2.13
C MET A 75 7.33 3.95 0.59
N SER A 76 6.87 2.88 -0.06
CA SER A 76 6.83 2.79 -1.52
C SER A 76 5.97 3.89 -2.14
N TYR A 77 4.82 4.19 -1.55
CA TYR A 77 3.95 5.28 -2.00
C TYR A 77 4.64 6.65 -1.91
N ASN A 78 5.29 6.95 -0.77
CA ASN A 78 5.99 8.22 -0.58
C ASN A 78 7.22 8.38 -1.52
N ILE A 79 7.97 7.29 -1.77
CA ILE A 79 9.10 7.30 -2.71
C ILE A 79 8.61 7.58 -4.13
N LEU A 80 7.52 6.95 -4.56
CA LEU A 80 6.93 7.18 -5.89
C LEU A 80 6.47 8.62 -6.06
N ILE A 81 5.79 9.19 -5.07
CA ILE A 81 5.40 10.61 -5.11
C ILE A 81 6.62 11.53 -5.19
N GLY A 82 7.65 11.26 -4.39
CA GLY A 82 8.90 12.04 -4.42
C GLY A 82 9.59 11.99 -5.78
N ALA A 83 9.67 10.81 -6.41
CA ALA A 83 10.23 10.65 -7.74
C ALA A 83 9.41 11.35 -8.82
N ILE A 84 8.08 11.40 -8.68
CA ILE A 84 7.25 12.11 -9.66
C ILE A 84 7.31 13.63 -9.44
N ALA A 85 7.46 14.09 -8.20
CA ALA A 85 7.66 15.50 -7.89
C ALA A 85 8.96 16.05 -8.52
N THR A 86 10.05 15.28 -8.54
CA THR A 86 11.30 15.71 -9.18
C THR A 86 11.18 15.82 -10.70
N VAL A 87 10.43 14.91 -11.33
CA VAL A 87 10.11 14.98 -12.76
C VAL A 87 9.20 16.17 -13.07
N ALA A 88 8.22 16.46 -12.21
CA ALA A 88 7.34 17.62 -12.35
C ALA A 88 8.09 18.96 -12.23
N LEU A 89 9.23 19.00 -11.53
CA LEU A 89 10.09 20.19 -11.45
C LEU A 89 11.01 20.35 -12.66
N THR A 90 11.28 19.28 -13.41
CA THR A 90 12.16 19.33 -14.59
C THR A 90 11.41 19.64 -15.88
N ILE A 91 10.12 19.30 -15.92
CA ILE A 91 9.22 19.63 -17.01
C ILE A 91 8.36 20.77 -16.47
N ASP A 92 8.64 22.03 -16.80
CA ASP A 92 7.81 23.18 -16.42
C ASP A 92 6.33 22.86 -16.72
N ALA A 93 5.59 22.39 -15.70
CA ALA A 93 4.37 21.61 -15.86
C ALA A 93 3.13 22.48 -16.18
N THR A 94 3.33 23.53 -16.97
CA THR A 94 2.32 24.46 -17.44
C THR A 94 1.58 23.96 -18.68
N ASP A 95 2.16 23.03 -19.45
CA ASP A 95 1.55 22.53 -20.68
C ASP A 95 0.91 21.15 -20.53
N PHE A 96 -0.09 20.90 -21.37
CA PHE A 96 -1.05 19.79 -21.42
C PHE A 96 -0.49 18.35 -21.34
N GLY A 97 0.83 18.16 -21.21
CA GLY A 97 1.48 16.91 -20.82
C GLY A 97 1.32 16.54 -19.34
N SER A 98 0.89 17.46 -18.47
CA SER A 98 0.76 17.20 -17.03
C SER A 98 -0.36 16.23 -16.64
N THR A 99 -1.35 15.99 -17.52
CA THR A 99 -2.43 15.01 -17.30
C THR A 99 -1.90 13.58 -17.19
N GLY A 100 -0.89 13.21 -18.01
CA GLY A 100 -0.27 11.88 -17.94
C GLY A 100 0.49 11.67 -16.62
N LEU A 101 1.17 12.72 -16.14
CA LEU A 101 1.86 12.71 -14.85
C LEU A 101 0.86 12.63 -13.68
N LEU A 102 -0.26 13.35 -13.78
CA LEU A 102 -1.34 13.31 -12.79
C LEU A 102 -2.07 11.96 -12.75
N ILE A 103 -2.23 11.28 -13.89
CA ILE A 103 -2.74 9.90 -13.98
C ILE A 103 -1.72 8.93 -13.35
N ALA A 104 -0.43 9.11 -13.64
CA ALA A 104 0.63 8.29 -13.06
C ALA A 104 0.69 8.44 -11.53
N MET A 105 0.60 9.67 -11.01
CA MET A 105 0.55 9.92 -9.56
C MET A 105 -0.76 9.45 -8.93
N GLY A 106 -1.89 9.73 -9.58
CA GLY A 106 -3.23 9.54 -9.01
C GLY A 106 -3.73 8.12 -9.03
N VAL A 107 -3.41 7.35 -10.06
CA VAL A 107 -4.02 6.02 -10.28
C VAL A 107 -2.96 4.92 -10.33
N VAL A 108 -1.83 5.17 -10.99
CA VAL A 108 -0.79 4.14 -11.18
C VAL A 108 0.05 3.95 -9.92
N SER A 109 0.42 5.04 -9.24
CA SER A 109 1.22 4.95 -8.00
C SER A 109 0.53 4.19 -6.86
N PRO A 110 -0.79 4.37 -6.59
CA PRO A 110 -1.47 3.61 -5.55
C PRO A 110 -1.66 2.14 -5.93
N LEU A 111 -1.96 1.85 -7.21
CA LEU A 111 -2.09 0.48 -7.70
C LEU A 111 -0.78 -0.31 -7.55
N LEU A 112 0.35 0.30 -7.89
CA LEU A 112 1.67 -0.30 -7.71
C LEU A 112 2.00 -0.48 -6.22
N ALA A 113 1.71 0.51 -5.37
CA ALA A 113 1.94 0.40 -3.94
C ALA A 113 1.10 -0.73 -3.32
N MET A 114 -0.18 -0.84 -3.68
CA MET A 114 -1.05 -1.94 -3.24
C MET A 114 -0.62 -3.30 -3.80
N ALA A 115 -0.16 -3.36 -5.06
CA ALA A 115 0.37 -4.58 -5.63
C ALA A 115 1.62 -5.06 -4.87
N MET A 116 2.55 -4.15 -4.54
CA MET A 116 3.75 -4.49 -3.77
C MET A 116 3.44 -4.83 -2.32
N GLY A 117 2.55 -4.08 -1.66
CA GLY A 117 2.11 -4.36 -0.28
C GLY A 117 1.31 -5.66 -0.17
N GLY A 118 0.42 -5.92 -1.13
CA GLY A 118 -0.44 -7.11 -1.19
C GLY A 118 0.32 -8.39 -1.54
N TRP A 119 1.26 -8.34 -2.49
CA TRP A 119 2.13 -9.49 -2.81
C TRP A 119 3.10 -9.81 -1.67
N GLY A 120 3.63 -8.78 -0.98
CA GLY A 120 4.49 -8.96 0.19
C GLY A 120 3.78 -9.64 1.35
N GLY A 121 2.54 -9.22 1.67
CA GLY A 121 1.75 -9.82 2.75
C GLY A 121 1.33 -11.28 2.50
N ALA A 122 0.89 -11.60 1.28
CA ALA A 122 0.45 -12.95 0.93
C ALA A 122 1.60 -13.97 0.94
N GLN A 123 2.79 -13.59 0.46
CA GLN A 123 4.00 -14.40 0.52
C GLN A 123 4.50 -14.61 1.95
N LEU A 124 4.38 -13.61 2.83
CA LEU A 124 4.79 -13.74 4.23
C LEU A 124 3.90 -14.73 4.99
N VAL A 125 2.59 -14.74 4.72
CA VAL A 125 1.66 -15.74 5.26
C VAL A 125 1.98 -17.14 4.73
N HIS A 126 2.28 -17.28 3.43
CA HIS A 126 2.68 -18.56 2.83
C HIS A 126 4.02 -19.07 3.36
N ALA A 127 5.02 -18.19 3.54
CA ALA A 127 6.31 -18.52 4.12
C ALA A 127 6.18 -18.96 5.58
N MET A 128 5.31 -18.30 6.36
CA MET A 128 4.99 -18.74 7.72
C MET A 128 4.21 -20.05 7.76
N ALA A 129 3.34 -20.33 6.79
CA ALA A 129 2.64 -21.61 6.70
C ALA A 129 3.60 -22.76 6.32
N GLY A 130 4.52 -22.54 5.38
CA GLY A 130 5.53 -23.52 4.97
C GLY A 130 6.62 -23.77 6.02
N GLY A 131 7.04 -22.74 6.76
CA GLY A 131 8.00 -22.90 7.87
C GLY A 131 7.42 -23.68 9.06
N ALA A 132 6.10 -23.65 9.26
CA ALA A 132 5.44 -24.37 10.34
C ALA A 132 5.36 -25.89 10.09
N SER A 133 5.10 -26.32 8.85
CA SER A 133 5.11 -27.73 8.49
C SER A 133 6.51 -28.34 8.54
N ALA A 134 7.55 -27.56 8.20
CA ALA A 134 8.94 -27.98 8.35
C ALA A 134 9.33 -28.20 9.83
N ALA A 135 8.90 -27.33 10.74
CA ALA A 135 9.22 -27.45 12.17
C ALA A 135 8.52 -28.65 12.85
N VAL A 136 7.30 -28.99 12.43
CA VAL A 136 6.57 -30.18 12.94
C VAL A 136 7.20 -31.48 12.46
N ALA A 137 7.74 -31.52 11.23
CA ALA A 137 8.43 -32.70 10.70
C ALA A 137 9.77 -33.00 11.38
N MET A 138 10.34 -32.03 12.11
CA MET A 138 11.60 -32.19 12.87
C MET A 138 11.36 -32.77 14.28
N VAL A 139 10.10 -32.90 14.72
CA VAL A 139 9.78 -33.58 15.99
C VAL A 139 9.96 -35.08 15.80
N PRO A 140 10.89 -35.74 16.53
CA PRO A 140 11.13 -37.16 16.36
C PRO A 140 9.87 -37.96 16.72
N VAL A 141 9.23 -38.58 15.73
CA VAL A 141 8.11 -39.50 15.96
C VAL A 141 8.70 -40.83 16.47
N PRO A 142 8.27 -41.35 17.64
CA PRO A 142 8.72 -42.65 18.11
C PRO A 142 8.29 -43.74 17.12
N MET A 143 9.26 -44.38 16.46
CA MET A 143 9.00 -45.52 15.58
C MET A 143 8.64 -46.76 16.43
N PRO A 144 7.51 -47.45 16.15
CA PRO A 144 7.22 -48.73 16.77
C PRO A 144 8.30 -49.76 16.36
N ARG A 145 8.95 -50.37 17.36
CA ARG A 145 9.92 -51.44 17.10
C ARG A 145 9.19 -52.66 16.50
N PRO A 146 9.63 -53.18 15.33
CA PRO A 146 9.13 -54.46 14.85
C PRO A 146 9.49 -55.55 15.87
N LYS A 147 8.51 -56.39 16.20
CA LYS A 147 8.65 -57.55 17.10
C LYS A 147 9.39 -58.68 16.39
#